data_AF-A0A1V1NR12-F1
#
_entry.id   AF-A0A1V1NR12-F1
#
_cell.length_a   1.000
_cell.length_b   1.000
_cell.length_c   1.000
_cell.angle_alpha   90.00
_cell.angle_beta   90.00
_cell.angle_gamma   90.00
#
_symmetry.space_group_name_H-M   'P 1'
#
loop_
_entity.id
_entity.type
_entity.pdbx_description
1 polymer ?
#
loop_
_entity_poly.entity_id
_entity_poly.type
_entity_poly.pdbx_seq_one_letter_code
_entity_poly.pdbx_strand_id
1 'polypeptide(L)'
;MKLKIGYLKYELKFVDEMEDGEKHLDGTIDYLTQTITVVSGGGRTVEYINSVVYHEIAHGMLYQMGEQNTEEKADRLSHMLYQTFGDYKDITIK
;
A
#
# COMPACT_ATOMS: atom_id res chain seq x y z
N MET A 1 -10.89 2.08 6.64
CA MET A 1 -10.39 3.49 6.62
C MET A 1 -10.45 4.00 5.18
N LYS A 2 -10.47 5.32 4.92
CA LYS A 2 -10.38 5.85 3.54
C LYS A 2 -9.04 6.54 3.32
N LEU A 3 -8.38 6.21 2.22
CA LEU A 3 -7.08 6.77 1.80
C LEU A 3 -7.24 7.37 0.40
N LYS A 4 -6.59 8.51 0.14
CA LYS A 4 -6.58 9.11 -1.21
C LYS A 4 -5.21 8.90 -1.84
N ILE A 5 -5.21 8.42 -3.08
CA ILE A 5 -4.03 8.37 -3.93
C ILE A 5 -4.37 9.25 -5.13
N GLY A 6 -3.61 10.32 -5.37
CA GLY A 6 -3.92 11.29 -6.42
C GLY A 6 -5.38 11.79 -6.39
N TYR A 7 -6.17 11.45 -7.43
CA TYR A 7 -7.58 11.84 -7.52
C TYR A 7 -8.57 10.76 -7.08
N LEU A 8 -8.14 9.50 -6.92
CA LEU A 8 -8.99 8.38 -6.50
C LEU A 8 -8.99 8.20 -4.97
N LYS A 9 -10.10 7.70 -4.44
CA LYS A 9 -10.26 7.38 -3.02
C LYS A 9 -10.41 5.87 -2.86
N TYR A 10 -9.53 5.28 -2.08
CA TYR A 10 -9.54 3.86 -1.78
C TYR A 10 -10.07 3.58 -0.37
N GLU A 11 -10.80 2.48 -0.23
CA GLU A 11 -11.10 1.88 1.07
C GLU A 11 -9.93 0.98 1.49
N LEU A 12 -9.29 1.29 2.61
CA LEU A 12 -8.25 0.44 3.20
C LEU A 12 -8.89 -0.51 4.22
N LYS A 13 -8.72 -1.82 3.97
CA LYS A 13 -9.20 -2.94 4.77
C LYS A 13 -8.02 -3.72 5.32
N PHE A 14 -8.14 -4.14 6.57
CA PHE A 14 -7.19 -5.03 7.22
C PHE A 14 -7.89 -6.35 7.50
N VAL A 15 -7.23 -7.45 7.13
CA VAL A 15 -7.75 -8.82 7.28
C VAL A 15 -6.74 -9.69 8.03
N ASP A 16 -7.17 -10.84 8.53
CA ASP A 16 -6.28 -11.76 9.25
C ASP A 16 -5.40 -12.58 8.31
N GLU A 17 -5.92 -12.93 7.14
CA GLU A 17 -5.25 -13.69 6.09
C GLU A 17 -5.89 -13.39 4.72
N MET A 18 -5.14 -13.65 3.65
CA MET A 18 -5.59 -13.49 2.28
C MET A 18 -4.98 -14.58 1.39
N GLU A 19 -5.80 -15.17 0.54
CA GLU A 19 -5.42 -16.22 -0.40
C GLU A 19 -5.81 -15.80 -1.83
N ASP A 20 -4.88 -15.96 -2.77
CA ASP A 20 -5.13 -15.89 -4.20
C ASP A 20 -4.67 -17.20 -4.86
N GLY A 21 -5.60 -18.15 -4.95
CA GLY A 21 -5.28 -19.53 -5.34
C GLY A 21 -4.35 -20.19 -4.31
N GLU A 22 -3.17 -20.61 -4.74
CA GLU A 22 -2.14 -21.22 -3.86
C GLU A 22 -1.18 -20.18 -3.26
N LYS A 23 -1.32 -18.88 -3.57
CA LYS A 23 -0.42 -17.84 -3.08
C LYS A 23 -1.02 -17.13 -1.87
N HIS A 24 -0.24 -17.06 -0.80
CA HIS A 24 -0.48 -16.10 0.27
C HIS A 24 -0.03 -14.72 -0.20
N LEU A 25 -0.96 -13.77 -0.13
CA LEU A 25 -0.70 -12.36 -0.41
C LEU A 25 -0.70 -11.60 0.90
N ASP A 26 0.27 -10.72 1.09
CA ASP A 26 0.30 -9.82 2.26
C ASP A 26 -0.47 -8.51 1.99
N GLY A 27 -0.66 -8.15 0.71
CA GLY A 27 -1.37 -6.96 0.26
C GLY A 27 -1.93 -7.10 -1.15
N THR A 28 -2.97 -6.33 -1.47
CA THR A 28 -3.46 -6.17 -2.84
C THR A 28 -4.25 -4.88 -3.00
N ILE A 29 -4.26 -4.36 -4.22
CA ILE A 29 -5.07 -3.22 -4.66
C ILE A 29 -5.99 -3.60 -5.81
N ASP A 30 -7.29 -3.36 -5.62
CA ASP A 30 -8.31 -3.48 -6.65
C ASP A 30 -8.71 -2.08 -7.14
N TYR A 31 -8.36 -1.77 -8.38
CA TYR A 31 -8.63 -0.48 -9.02
C TYR A 31 -10.10 -0.28 -9.39
N LEU A 32 -10.83 -1.36 -9.65
CA LEU A 32 -12.25 -1.30 -10.02
C LEU A 32 -13.11 -1.00 -8.80
N THR A 33 -12.89 -1.76 -7.72
CA THR A 33 -13.64 -1.56 -6.47
C THR A 33 -13.04 -0.46 -5.58
N GLN A 34 -11.87 0.07 -5.96
CA GLN A 34 -11.10 1.05 -5.19
C GLN A 34 -10.87 0.57 -3.76
N THR A 35 -10.43 -0.68 -3.62
CA THR A 35 -10.13 -1.28 -2.32
C THR A 35 -8.66 -1.63 -2.24
N ILE A 36 -8.04 -1.34 -1.10
CA ILE A 36 -6.73 -1.86 -0.73
C ILE A 36 -6.97 -2.81 0.45
N THR A 37 -6.49 -4.04 0.35
CA THR A 37 -6.59 -5.04 1.41
C THR A 37 -5.19 -5.42 1.85
N VAL A 38 -4.92 -5.36 3.16
CA VAL A 38 -3.63 -5.71 3.75
C VAL A 38 -3.82 -6.71 4.87
N VAL A 39 -2.96 -7.72 4.92
CA VAL A 39 -2.97 -8.71 5.99
C VAL A 39 -2.30 -8.12 7.24
N SER A 40 -3.06 -8.09 8.33
CA SER A 40 -2.62 -7.59 9.63
C SER A 40 -2.57 -8.66 10.72
N GLY A 41 -3.17 -9.82 10.47
CA GLY A 41 -3.18 -10.96 11.38
C GLY A 41 -1.85 -11.70 11.46
N GLY A 42 -1.83 -12.79 12.25
CA GLY A 42 -0.68 -13.70 12.33
C GLY A 42 0.55 -13.16 13.07
N GLY A 43 0.41 -12.14 13.90
CA GLY A 43 1.52 -11.59 14.70
C GLY A 43 2.49 -10.70 13.91
N ARG A 44 2.07 -10.19 12.75
CA ARG A 44 2.83 -9.22 11.95
C ARG A 44 3.06 -7.93 12.75
N THR A 45 4.25 -7.33 12.60
CA THR A 45 4.56 -6.06 13.26
C THR A 45 3.87 -4.89 12.57
N VAL A 46 3.68 -3.79 13.29
CA VAL A 46 3.09 -2.57 12.72
C VAL A 46 3.96 -2.01 11.60
N GLU A 47 5.28 -2.09 11.74
CA GLU A 47 6.26 -1.68 10.72
C GLU A 47 6.06 -2.46 9.41
N TYR A 48 5.90 -3.78 9.52
CA TYR A 48 5.67 -4.64 8.37
C TYR A 48 4.32 -4.36 7.70
N ILE A 49 3.25 -4.22 8.49
CA ILE A 49 1.92 -3.86 7.96
C ILE A 49 2.00 -2.53 7.22
N ASN A 50 2.69 -1.54 7.79
CA ASN A 50 2.89 -0.24 7.15
C ASN A 50 3.68 -0.38 5.84
N SER A 51 4.75 -1.17 5.79
CA SER A 51 5.51 -1.36 4.54
C SER A 51 4.64 -1.93 3.42
N VAL A 52 3.76 -2.90 3.74
CA VAL A 52 2.82 -3.46 2.77
C VAL A 52 1.79 -2.41 2.33
N VAL A 53 1.27 -1.59 3.25
CA VAL A 53 0.38 -0.47 2.87
C VAL A 53 1.07 0.48 1.89
N TYR A 54 2.33 0.85 2.12
CA TYR A 54 3.08 1.71 1.18
C TYR A 54 3.33 1.03 -0.16
N HIS A 55 3.50 -0.30 -0.19
CA HIS A 55 3.58 -1.08 -1.43
C HIS A 55 2.33 -0.95 -2.28
N GLU A 56 1.16 -1.15 -1.70
CA GLU A 56 -0.10 -1.01 -2.41
C GLU A 56 -0.39 0.45 -2.82
N ILE A 57 0.05 1.42 -2.01
CA ILE A 57 -0.01 2.84 -2.38
C ILE A 57 0.88 3.11 -3.59
N ALA A 58 2.09 2.55 -3.64
CA ALA A 58 2.99 2.71 -4.76
C ALA A 58 2.38 2.18 -6.06
N HIS A 59 1.74 1.00 -6.02
CA HIS A 59 0.95 0.49 -7.14
C HIS A 59 -0.16 1.45 -7.57
N GLY A 60 -0.91 2.00 -6.62
CA GLY A 60 -1.95 3.01 -6.89
C GLY A 60 -1.41 4.29 -7.53
N MET A 61 -0.23 4.74 -7.13
CA MET A 61 0.44 5.92 -7.70
C MET A 61 0.88 5.65 -9.14
N LEU A 62 1.58 4.53 -9.38
CA LEU A 62 2.03 4.13 -10.71
C LEU A 62 0.86 3.98 -11.68
N TYR A 63 -0.23 3.35 -11.24
CA TYR A 63 -1.46 3.22 -12.02
C TYR A 63 -2.02 4.58 -12.47
N GLN A 64 -2.14 5.55 -11.54
CA GLN A 64 -2.69 6.87 -11.87
C GLN A 64 -1.76 7.73 -12.72
N MET A 65 -0.46 7.52 -12.61
CA MET A 65 0.52 8.17 -13.48
C MET A 65 0.47 7.64 -14.92
N GLY A 66 -0.24 6.54 -15.17
CA GLY A 66 -0.20 5.84 -16.46
C GLY A 66 1.15 5.16 -16.71
N GLU A 67 1.92 4.94 -15.65
CA GLU A 67 3.24 4.33 -15.72
C GLU A 67 3.14 2.80 -15.70
N GLN A 68 4.19 2.14 -16.19
CA GLN A 68 4.28 0.69 -16.07
C GLN A 68 4.31 0.30 -14.59
N ASN A 69 3.31 -0.49 -14.18
CA ASN A 69 3.07 -0.86 -12.80
C ASN A 69 3.64 -2.26 -12.50
N THR A 70 4.97 -2.36 -12.35
CA THR A 70 5.66 -3.60 -12.01
C THR A 70 5.94 -3.69 -10.51
N GLU A 71 6.02 -4.91 -9.97
CA GLU A 71 6.42 -5.17 -8.57
C GLU A 71 7.74 -4.47 -8.21
N GLU A 72 8.77 -4.58 -9.06
CA GLU A 72 10.07 -3.93 -8.81
C GLU A 72 9.96 -2.39 -8.65
N LYS A 73 9.09 -1.74 -9.44
CA LYS A 73 8.87 -0.30 -9.32
C LYS A 73 8.08 0.04 -8.08
N ALA A 74 7.07 -0.76 -7.75
CA ALA A 74 6.28 -0.61 -6.54
C ALA A 74 7.15 -0.77 -5.29
N ASP A 75 8.00 -1.82 -5.22
CA ASP A 75 8.96 -2.07 -4.13
C ASP A 75 9.91 -0.87 -3.92
N ARG A 76 10.50 -0.37 -5.00
CA ARG A 76 11.45 0.75 -4.91
C ARG A 76 10.76 2.01 -4.43
N LEU A 77 9.59 2.32 -4.98
CA LEU A 77 8.82 3.50 -4.60
C LEU A 77 8.30 3.37 -3.17
N SER A 78 7.82 2.19 -2.75
CA SER A 78 7.30 1.96 -1.41
C SER A 78 8.38 2.08 -0.34
N HIS A 79 9.60 1.61 -0.60
CA HIS A 79 10.74 1.85 0.27
C HIS A 79 11.05 3.35 0.43
N MET A 80 11.03 4.10 -0.67
CA MET A 80 11.22 5.55 -0.61
C MET A 80 10.12 6.24 0.20
N LEU A 81 8.85 5.85 0.00
CA LEU A 81 7.71 6.38 0.75
C LEU A 81 7.83 6.05 2.24
N TYR A 82 8.12 4.80 2.59
CA TYR A 82 8.27 4.35 3.97
C TYR A 82 9.38 5.12 4.70
N GLN A 83 10.55 5.27 4.08
CA GLN A 83 11.65 6.05 4.65
C GLN A 83 11.28 7.52 4.81
N THR A 84 10.73 8.13 3.76
CA THR A 84 10.34 9.55 3.79
C THR A 84 9.31 9.79 4.89
N PHE A 85 8.20 9.05 4.94
CA PHE A 85 7.17 9.27 5.96
C PHE A 85 7.57 8.78 7.35
N GLY A 86 8.47 7.79 7.44
CA GLY A 86 9.06 7.32 8.69
C GLY A 86 9.95 8.37 9.34
N ASP A 87 10.79 9.04 8.55
CA ASP A 87 11.76 10.04 9.02
C ASP A 87 11.12 11.42 9.26
N TYR A 88 10.02 11.76 8.56
CA TYR A 88 9.45 13.12 8.56
C TYR A 88 8.16 13.31 9.37
N LYS A 89 7.99 12.65 10.53
CA LYS A 89 6.82 12.87 11.42
C LYS A 89 6.59 14.34 11.85
N ASP A 90 7.59 15.21 11.66
CA ASP A 90 7.59 16.60 12.14
C ASP A 90 7.54 17.70 11.04
N ILE A 91 7.37 17.35 9.75
CA ILE A 91 7.21 18.40 8.73
C ILE A 91 5.80 18.97 8.77
N THR A 92 5.66 20.13 9.43
CA THR A 92 4.48 20.99 9.27
C THR A 92 4.68 21.87 8.04
N ILE A 93 4.03 21.53 6.92
CA ILE A 93 3.91 22.44 5.78
C ILE A 93 2.87 23.50 6.17
N LYS A 94 3.34 24.72 6.41
CA LYS A 94 2.50 25.90 6.70
C LYS A 94 1.77 26.38 5.47
#